data_AF-A0A3B9BE98-F1
#
_entry.id   AF-A0A3B9BE98-F1
#
_cell.length_a   1.000
_cell.length_b   1.000
_cell.length_c   1.000
_cell.angle_alpha   90.00
_cell.angle_beta   90.00
_cell.angle_gamma   90.00
#
_symmetry.space_group_name_H-M   'P 1'
#
loop_
_entity.id
_entity.type
_entity.pdbx_description
1 polymer ?
#
loop_
_entity_poly.entity_id
_entity_poly.type
_entity_poly.pdbx_seq_one_letter_code
_entity_poly.pdbx_strand_id
1 'polypeptide(L)'
;TACYLPESFVAALHFAWKYHDDFSMAVLANAKAGGDNCHRGVVLGSIVAMQTGIPETWLRKLRMMEKLRCDIQVLPNHKVLKRVI
;
A
#
# COMPACT_ATOMS: atom_id res chain seq x y z
N THR A 1 9.07 12.57 -10.24
CA THR A 1 10.11 12.25 -9.24
C THR A 1 9.45 12.06 -7.90
N ALA A 2 9.78 11.01 -7.18
CA ALA A 2 9.18 10.68 -5.90
C ALA A 2 10.12 11.20 -4.79
N CYS A 3 9.68 12.16 -3.98
CA CYS A 3 10.51 12.81 -2.95
C CYS A 3 10.61 11.93 -1.69
N TYR A 4 11.41 10.85 -1.75
CA TYR A 4 11.75 10.05 -0.57
C TYR A 4 12.66 10.87 0.35
N LEU A 5 12.06 11.68 1.21
CA LEU A 5 12.76 12.20 2.38
C LEU A 5 12.85 11.06 3.42
N PRO A 6 13.97 10.90 4.14
CA PRO A 6 14.10 9.91 5.22
C PRO A 6 12.94 9.94 6.21
N GLU A 7 12.43 11.15 6.50
CA GLU A 7 11.31 11.39 7.39
C GLU A 7 10.00 10.81 6.84
N SER A 8 9.79 10.86 5.52
CA SER A 8 8.60 10.30 4.86
C SER A 8 8.58 8.78 4.95
N PHE A 9 9.74 8.13 4.80
CA PHE A 9 9.86 6.68 4.95
C PHE A 9 9.67 6.24 6.40
N VAL A 10 10.28 6.93 7.37
CA VAL A 10 10.06 6.64 8.80
C VAL A 10 8.59 6.81 9.17
N ALA A 11 7.93 7.85 8.67
CA ALA A 11 6.49 8.02 8.86
C ALA A 11 5.67 6.88 8.21
N ALA A 12 6.06 6.38 7.03
CA ALA A 12 5.44 5.21 6.41
C ALA A 12 5.48 4.00 7.34
N LEU A 13 6.66 3.72 7.90
CA LEU A 13 6.86 2.59 8.83
C LEU A 13 6.08 2.79 10.13
N HIS A 14 5.96 4.01 10.65
CA HIS A 14 5.13 4.31 11.81
C HIS A 14 3.66 3.96 11.55
N PHE A 15 3.10 4.41 10.41
CA PHE A 15 1.73 4.06 10.04
C PHE A 15 1.56 2.56 9.81
N ALA A 16 2.54 1.91 9.17
CA ALA A 16 2.51 0.48 8.91
C ALA A 16 2.48 -0.30 10.22
N TRP A 17 3.31 0.05 11.20
CA TRP A 17 3.30 -0.58 12.52
C TRP A 17 2.01 -0.31 13.29
N LYS A 18 1.51 0.93 13.28
CA LYS A 18 0.34 1.33 14.06
C LYS A 18 -0.99 0.79 13.51
N TYR A 19 -1.10 0.63 12.20
CA TYR A 19 -2.33 0.25 11.49
C TYR A 19 -2.14 -1.00 10.62
N HIS A 20 -1.21 -1.89 11.01
CA HIS A 20 -0.79 -3.07 10.22
C HIS A 20 -1.92 -4.05 9.86
N ASP A 21 -3.01 -4.04 10.62
CA ASP A 21 -4.16 -4.94 10.53
C ASP A 21 -5.40 -4.27 9.91
N ASP A 22 -5.33 -2.97 9.58
CA ASP A 22 -6.42 -2.23 8.95
C ASP A 22 -5.91 -1.33 7.82
N PHE A 23 -6.05 -1.83 6.58
CA PHE A 23 -5.68 -1.10 5.38
C PHE A 23 -6.36 0.28 5.29
N SER A 24 -7.66 0.35 5.60
CA SER A 24 -8.42 1.59 5.43
C SER A 24 -7.96 2.64 6.42
N MET A 25 -7.73 2.25 7.68
CA MET A 25 -7.21 3.15 8.69
C MET A 25 -5.78 3.60 8.37
N ALA A 26 -4.92 2.70 7.87
CA ALA A 26 -3.56 3.04 7.46
C ALA A 26 -3.56 4.14 6.38
N VAL A 27 -4.27 3.93 5.27
CA VAL A 27 -4.28 4.89 4.15
C VAL A 27 -4.99 6.19 4.50
N LEU A 28 -6.05 6.15 5.30
CA LEU A 28 -6.77 7.35 5.76
C LEU A 28 -5.92 8.19 6.72
N ALA A 29 -5.25 7.56 7.69
CA ALA A 29 -4.39 8.26 8.64
C ALA A 29 -3.21 8.92 7.90
N ASN A 30 -2.60 8.21 6.95
CA ASN A 30 -1.58 8.76 6.07
C ASN A 30 -2.07 9.97 5.27
N ALA A 31 -3.25 9.88 4.65
CA ALA A 31 -3.83 10.96 3.86
C ALA A 31 -4.09 12.21 4.71
N LYS A 32 -4.68 12.02 5.91
CA LYS A 32 -4.97 13.08 6.88
C LYS A 32 -3.71 13.77 7.43
N ALA A 33 -2.60 13.06 7.53
CA ALA A 33 -1.32 13.63 7.97
C ALA A 33 -0.73 14.65 6.98
N GLY A 34 -1.20 14.67 5.73
CA GLY A 34 -0.76 15.65 4.72
C GLY A 34 0.73 15.52 4.36
N GLY A 35 1.29 16.62 3.84
CA GLY A 35 2.66 16.67 3.33
C GLY A 35 2.87 15.66 2.20
N ASP A 36 3.90 14.83 2.32
CA ASP A 36 4.26 13.81 1.34
C ASP A 36 3.40 12.52 1.45
N ASN A 37 2.08 12.68 1.55
CA ASN A 37 1.15 11.57 1.78
C ASN A 37 0.97 10.65 0.56
N CYS A 38 1.07 11.18 -0.66
CA CYS A 38 0.94 10.38 -1.88
C CYS A 38 2.03 9.31 -1.94
N HIS A 39 3.25 9.73 -1.70
CA HIS A 39 4.42 8.89 -1.77
C HIS A 39 4.53 7.90 -0.60
N ARG A 40 4.37 8.41 0.62
CA ARG A 40 4.25 7.60 1.83
C ARG A 40 3.12 6.58 1.70
N GLY A 41 2.02 6.97 1.05
CA GLY A 41 0.88 6.12 0.75
C GLY A 41 1.19 4.96 -0.18
N VAL A 42 2.12 5.12 -1.14
CA VAL A 42 2.57 4.01 -2.01
C VAL A 42 3.31 2.96 -1.17
N VAL A 43 4.26 3.37 -0.33
CA VAL A 43 5.03 2.46 0.52
C VAL A 43 4.12 1.80 1.57
N LEU A 44 3.40 2.62 2.35
CA LEU A 44 2.49 2.15 3.39
C LEU A 44 1.42 1.20 2.82
N GLY A 45 0.77 1.62 1.74
CA GLY A 45 -0.27 0.83 1.08
C GLY A 45 0.25 -0.52 0.60
N SER A 46 1.45 -0.57 0.03
CA SER A 46 2.08 -1.82 -0.41
C SER A 46 2.35 -2.77 0.77
N ILE A 47 2.90 -2.26 1.87
CA ILE A 47 3.23 -3.07 3.05
C ILE A 47 1.97 -3.63 3.70
N VAL A 48 0.99 -2.78 3.99
CA VAL A 48 -0.22 -3.21 4.72
C VAL A 48 -1.10 -4.11 3.85
N ALA A 49 -1.22 -3.81 2.54
CA ALA A 49 -1.99 -4.64 1.61
C ALA A 49 -1.49 -6.08 1.52
N MET A 50 -0.18 -6.33 1.70
CA MET A 50 0.36 -7.70 1.70
C MET A 50 -0.21 -8.55 2.84
N GLN A 51 -0.53 -7.93 3.99
CA GLN A 51 -1.08 -8.61 5.15
C GLN A 51 -2.61 -8.64 5.13
N THR A 52 -3.25 -7.51 4.81
CA THR A 52 -4.71 -7.34 4.98
C THR A 52 -5.51 -7.56 3.70
N GLY A 53 -4.84 -7.55 2.54
CA GLY A 53 -5.50 -7.28 1.27
C GLY A 53 -5.97 -5.83 1.15
N ILE A 54 -6.56 -5.48 -0.01
CA ILE A 54 -7.09 -4.14 -0.30
C ILE A 54 -8.63 -4.24 -0.38
N PRO A 55 -9.39 -3.52 0.46
CA PRO A 55 -10.85 -3.48 0.34
C PRO A 55 -11.28 -2.92 -1.02
N GLU A 56 -12.28 -3.54 -1.64
CA GLU A 56 -12.75 -3.23 -3.00
C GLU A 56 -13.18 -1.75 -3.18
N THR A 57 -13.67 -1.13 -2.09
CA THR A 57 -14.04 0.29 -2.05
C THR A 57 -12.90 1.21 -2.46
N TRP A 58 -11.65 0.85 -2.15
CA TRP A 58 -10.46 1.59 -2.53
C TRP A 58 -10.04 1.36 -3.97
N LEU A 59 -10.36 0.20 -4.55
CA LEU A 59 -10.02 -0.14 -5.95
C LEU A 59 -10.99 0.48 -6.95
N ARG A 60 -12.29 0.51 -6.63
CA ARG A 60 -13.37 0.90 -7.55
C ARG A 60 -13.21 2.30 -8.18
N LYS A 61 -12.54 3.24 -7.51
CA LYS A 61 -12.38 4.64 -7.98
C LYS A 61 -11.01 4.94 -8.60
N LEU A 62 -10.12 3.95 -8.70
CA LEU A 62 -8.78 4.15 -9.25
C LEU A 62 -8.82 4.18 -10.78
N ARG A 63 -8.63 5.37 -11.37
CA ARG A 63 -8.76 5.62 -12.81
C ARG A 63 -7.87 4.77 -13.72
N MET A 64 -6.75 4.26 -13.20
CA MET A 64 -5.79 3.47 -13.99
C MET A 64 -5.88 1.97 -13.75
N MET A 65 -6.84 1.48 -12.96
CA MET A 65 -6.95 0.04 -12.69
C MET A 65 -7.21 -0.78 -13.95
N GLU A 66 -7.97 -0.26 -14.91
CA GLU A 66 -8.22 -0.94 -16.20
C GLU A 66 -6.98 -0.99 -17.11
N LYS A 67 -6.01 -0.08 -16.89
CA LYS A 67 -4.80 0.03 -17.71
C LYS A 67 -3.58 -0.60 -17.07
N LEU A 68 -3.64 -0.91 -15.77
CA LEU A 68 -2.62 -1.69 -15.10
C LEU A 68 -2.72 -3.12 -15.63
N ARG A 69 -1.87 -3.48 -16.60
CA ARG A 69 -1.68 -4.88 -17.00
C ARG A 69 -1.21 -5.65 -15.77
N CYS A 70 -2.09 -6.49 -15.22
CA CYS A 70 -1.73 -7.42 -14.17
C CYS A 70 -0.94 -8.59 -14.77
N ASP A 71 0.35 -8.40 -14.96
CA ASP A 71 1.29 -9.53 -15.08
C ASP A 71 1.52 -10.18 -13.69
N ILE A 72 1.03 -9.54 -12.63
CA ILE A 72 0.78 -10.15 -11.34
C ILE A 72 -0.40 -11.11 -11.51
N GLN A 73 -0.08 -12.38 -11.76
CA GLN A 73 -1.01 -13.46 -11.48
C GLN A 73 -1.36 -13.36 -10.00
N VAL A 74 -2.61 -13.01 -9.71
CA VAL A 74 -3.19 -13.20 -8.38
C VAL A 74 -3.08 -14.69 -8.10
N LEU A 75 -2.03 -15.10 -7.41
CA LEU A 75 -1.84 -16.49 -7.05
C LEU A 75 -3.08 -16.87 -6.23
N PRO A 76 -3.82 -17.93 -6.60
CA PRO A 76 -5.08 -18.29 -5.94
C PRO A 76 -4.90 -18.67 -4.46
N ASN A 77 -3.65 -18.69 -3.97
CA ASN A 77 -3.30 -19.02 -2.61
C ASN A 77 -2.41 -17.91 -2.03
N HIS A 78 -2.94 -17.19 -1.03
CA HIS A 78 -2.28 -16.15 -0.24
C HIS A 78 -1.10 -16.66 0.61
N LYS A 79 -0.62 -17.88 0.34
CA LYS A 79 0.46 -18.51 1.07
C LYS A 79 1.63 -18.77 0.12
N VAL A 80 2.75 -18.16 0.48
CA VAL A 80 4.12 -18.46 0.05
C VAL A 80 4.60 -17.69 -1.20
N LEU A 81 5.36 -16.63 -0.94
CA LEU A 81 6.45 -16.17 -1.81
C LEU A 81 7.39 -17.35 -2.05
N LYS A 82 7.29 -18.03 -3.19
CA LYS A 82 8.33 -18.99 -3.58
C LYS A 82 9.56 -18.19 -4.01
N ARG A 83 10.69 -18.40 -3.31
CA ARG A 83 12.03 -17.97 -3.77
C ARG A 83 12.21 -18.42 -5.21
N VAL A 84 12.34 -17.48 -6.12
CA VAL A 84 12.93 -17.73 -7.42
C VAL A 84 14.43 -17.73 -7.20
N ILE A 85 15.04 -18.91 -7.33
CA ILE A 85 16.49 -19.08 -7.47
C ILE A 85 16.81 -18.92 -8.95
#